data_AF-A0AA86T252-F1
#
_entry.id   AF-A0AA86T252-F1
#
_cell.length_a   1.000
_cell.length_b   1.000
_cell.length_c   1.000
_cell.angle_alpha   90.00
_cell.angle_beta   90.00
_cell.angle_gamma   90.00
#
_symmetry.space_group_name_H-M   'P 1'
#
loop_
_entity.id
_entity.type
_entity.pdbx_description
1 polymer ?
#
loop_
_entity_poly.entity_id
_entity_poly.type
_entity_poly.pdbx_seq_one_letter_code
_entity_poly.pdbx_strand_id
1 'polypeptide(L)'
;MARNLSLVLLFLFVASSSAVQVAELDLICKKTQDPKFCFNLLNSRPGGTMGADLVDLAQYALDVTRANITITTKLIKRLIRRNPTNLEARDHYTICLNQIHKGAMGKVESTQEILKSGDYQDLNVVASGIRTHIDLCIDGESPIDTPYNDTSLLPAYANDISQAVEIIVIISNILYK
;
A
#
# COMPACT_ATOMS: atom_id res chain seq x y z
N MET A 1 42.47 54.85 14.46
CA MET A 1 42.28 53.41 14.72
C MET A 1 40.88 53.23 15.29
N ALA A 2 39.90 52.81 14.49
CA ALA A 2 38.63 52.29 14.97
C ALA A 2 38.12 51.30 13.93
N ARG A 3 37.95 50.06 14.37
CA ARG A 3 37.83 48.84 13.58
C ARG A 3 36.47 48.76 12.89
N ASN A 4 36.52 48.28 11.64
CA ASN A 4 35.39 47.74 10.89
C ASN A 4 34.55 46.79 11.75
N LEU A 5 33.22 46.92 11.66
CA LEU A 5 32.30 45.84 12.03
C LEU A 5 31.21 45.73 10.96
N SER A 6 31.56 45.14 9.82
CA SER A 6 30.57 44.66 8.86
C SER A 6 29.80 43.51 9.50
N LEU A 7 28.53 43.73 9.86
CA LEU A 7 27.60 42.65 10.16
C LEU A 7 27.30 41.90 8.86
N VAL A 8 27.98 40.78 8.64
CA VAL A 8 27.56 39.79 7.64
C VAL A 8 26.38 39.04 8.24
N LEU A 9 25.16 39.40 7.80
CA LEU A 9 23.94 38.64 8.06
C LEU A 9 24.04 37.28 7.34
N LEU A 10 24.46 36.24 8.07
CA LEU A 10 24.30 34.86 7.66
C LEU A 10 22.80 34.51 7.71
N PHE A 11 22.10 34.70 6.60
CA PHE A 11 20.81 34.05 6.36
C PHE A 11 21.05 32.55 6.21
N LEU A 12 20.99 31.82 7.32
CA LEU A 12 20.83 30.37 7.31
C LEU A 12 19.46 30.08 6.67
N PHE A 13 19.47 29.70 5.39
CA PHE A 13 18.32 29.03 4.77
C PHE A 13 18.14 27.70 5.48
N VAL A 14 17.38 27.70 6.58
CA VAL A 14 16.78 26.48 7.09
C VAL A 14 15.70 26.12 6.06
N ALA A 15 16.08 25.35 5.05
CA ALA A 15 15.09 24.67 4.23
C ALA A 15 14.23 23.86 5.22
N SER A 16 12.99 24.28 5.41
CA SER A 16 12.09 23.68 6.38
C SER A 16 11.90 22.21 6.01
N SER A 17 12.24 21.29 6.91
CA SER A 17 12.07 19.84 6.73
C SER A 17 10.66 19.47 6.24
N SER A 18 9.65 20.29 6.58
CA SER A 18 8.28 20.18 6.08
C SER A 18 8.13 20.36 4.56
N ALA A 19 8.92 21.21 3.91
CA ALA A 19 8.83 21.42 2.46
C ALA A 19 9.41 20.26 1.66
N VAL A 20 10.52 19.68 2.13
CA VAL A 20 11.14 18.48 1.54
C VAL A 20 10.18 17.29 1.62
N GLN A 21 9.53 17.14 2.77
CA GLN A 21 8.53 16.11 3.01
C GLN A 21 7.29 16.22 2.12
N VAL A 22 6.73 17.43 1.98
CA VAL A 22 5.59 17.65 1.09
C VAL A 22 5.96 17.32 -0.35
N ALA A 23 7.18 17.66 -0.79
CA ALA A 23 7.66 17.31 -2.12
C ALA A 23 7.82 15.80 -2.32
N GLU A 24 8.26 15.07 -1.29
CA GLU A 24 8.41 13.60 -1.33
C GLU A 24 7.06 12.88 -1.37
N LEU A 25 6.08 13.31 -0.56
CA LEU A 25 4.71 12.80 -0.65
C LEU A 25 4.06 13.13 -1.99
N ASP A 26 4.28 14.34 -2.52
CA ASP A 26 3.82 14.73 -3.85
C ASP A 26 4.43 13.83 -4.94
N LEU A 27 5.72 13.48 -4.82
CA LEU A 27 6.42 12.61 -5.78
C LEU A 27 5.80 11.20 -5.83
N ILE A 28 5.34 10.70 -4.70
CA ILE A 28 4.69 9.39 -4.58
C ILE A 28 3.23 9.48 -5.02
N CYS A 29 2.43 10.31 -4.36
CA CYS A 29 0.98 10.30 -4.48
C CYS A 29 0.46 10.86 -5.81
N LYS A 30 1.22 11.68 -6.54
CA LYS A 30 0.82 12.08 -7.90
C LYS A 30 0.93 10.95 -8.93
N LYS A 31 1.60 9.84 -8.59
CA LYS A 31 1.77 8.67 -9.47
C LYS A 31 0.74 7.57 -9.20
N THR A 32 -0.03 7.65 -8.11
CA THR A 32 -1.10 6.67 -7.82
C THR A 32 -2.35 6.96 -8.64
N GLN A 33 -3.21 5.95 -8.83
CA GLN A 33 -4.52 6.16 -9.44
C GLN A 33 -5.44 7.04 -8.58
N ASP A 34 -5.33 6.92 -7.26
CA ASP A 34 -6.02 7.79 -6.30
C ASP A 34 -4.99 8.54 -5.43
N PRO A 35 -4.63 9.78 -5.82
CA PRO A 35 -3.73 10.62 -5.03
C PRO A 35 -4.28 10.94 -3.65
N LYS A 36 -5.61 11.09 -3.51
CA LYS A 36 -6.25 11.47 -2.24
C LYS A 36 -6.15 10.32 -1.24
N PHE A 37 -6.41 9.08 -1.69
CA PHE A 37 -6.19 7.90 -0.87
C PHE A 37 -4.74 7.83 -0.39
N CYS A 38 -3.77 8.00 -1.30
CA CYS A 38 -2.35 7.97 -0.96
C CYS A 38 -1.97 9.00 0.10
N PHE A 39 -2.36 10.27 -0.07
CA PHE A 39 -2.09 11.31 0.93
C PHE A 39 -2.74 10.98 2.27
N ASN A 40 -4.00 10.53 2.26
CA ASN A 40 -4.71 10.19 3.49
C ASN A 40 -4.02 9.03 4.23
N LEU A 41 -3.62 7.99 3.50
CA LEU A 41 -2.92 6.85 4.06
C LEU A 41 -1.59 7.31 4.68
N LEU A 42 -0.69 7.91 3.90
CA LEU A 42 0.64 8.28 4.39
C LEU A 42 0.60 9.31 5.53
N ASN A 43 -0.33 10.27 5.51
CA ASN A 43 -0.51 11.22 6.61
C ASN A 43 -1.11 10.59 7.88
N SER A 44 -1.71 9.40 7.78
CA SER A 44 -2.21 8.64 8.93
C SER A 44 -1.11 7.87 9.67
N ARG A 45 0.15 7.93 9.20
CA ARG A 45 1.29 7.29 9.86
C ARG A 45 1.43 7.78 11.30
N PRO A 46 1.50 6.89 12.30
CA PRO A 46 1.81 7.26 13.68
C PRO A 46 3.16 7.97 13.76
N GLY A 47 3.22 9.09 14.51
CA GLY A 47 4.41 9.96 14.52
C GLY A 47 4.49 10.92 13.33
N GLY A 48 3.47 10.91 12.46
CA GLY A 48 3.42 11.71 11.25
C GLY A 48 4.40 11.21 10.18
N THR A 49 4.54 12.00 9.14
CA THR A 49 5.53 11.74 8.09
C THR A 49 6.89 12.34 8.46
N MET A 50 6.97 13.35 9.32
CA MET A 50 8.20 14.12 9.58
C MET A 50 9.40 13.25 9.95
N GLY A 51 10.46 13.33 9.14
CA GLY A 51 11.69 12.53 9.31
C GLY A 51 11.60 11.07 8.86
N ALA A 52 10.46 10.63 8.31
CA ALA A 52 10.34 9.32 7.65
C ALA A 52 11.02 9.38 6.27
N ASP A 53 11.85 8.38 5.98
CA ASP A 53 12.36 8.17 4.62
C ASP A 53 11.42 7.30 3.79
N LEU A 54 11.76 7.10 2.51
CA LEU A 54 10.99 6.24 1.62
C LEU A 54 10.82 4.80 2.14
N VAL A 55 11.82 4.25 2.83
CA VAL A 55 11.75 2.89 3.38
C VAL A 55 10.74 2.84 4.52
N ASP A 56 10.73 3.85 5.41
CA ASP A 56 9.73 4.00 6.47
C ASP A 56 8.30 4.12 5.91
N LEU A 57 8.13 4.85 4.81
CA LEU A 57 6.83 5.02 4.15
C LEU A 57 6.36 3.72 3.47
N ALA A 58 7.27 2.99 2.80
CA ALA A 58 6.98 1.69 2.21
C ALA A 58 6.62 0.65 3.29
N GLN A 59 7.37 0.64 4.40
CA GLN A 59 7.10 -0.23 5.54
C GLN A 59 5.72 0.06 6.13
N TYR A 60 5.38 1.34 6.32
CA TYR A 60 4.08 1.72 6.83
C TYR A 60 2.92 1.30 5.91
N ALA A 61 3.06 1.51 4.59
CA ALA A 61 2.06 1.06 3.62
C ALA A 61 1.92 -0.47 3.60
N LEU A 62 3.02 -1.21 3.76
CA LEU A 62 3.01 -2.68 3.90
C LEU A 62 2.29 -3.14 5.17
N ASP A 63 2.47 -2.45 6.29
CA ASP A 63 1.79 -2.78 7.55
C ASP A 63 0.27 -2.50 7.46
N VAL A 64 -0.12 -1.40 6.81
CA VAL A 64 -1.53 -1.14 6.48
C VAL A 64 -2.09 -2.24 5.57
N THR A 65 -1.34 -2.66 4.55
CA THR A 65 -1.71 -3.76 3.65
C THR A 65 -1.94 -5.06 4.42
N ARG A 66 -1.01 -5.44 5.30
CA ARG A 66 -1.11 -6.63 6.17
C ARG A 66 -2.35 -6.59 7.07
N ALA A 67 -2.62 -5.43 7.68
CA ALA A 67 -3.80 -5.22 8.52
C ALA A 67 -5.10 -5.35 7.71
N ASN A 68 -5.17 -4.72 6.54
CA ASN A 68 -6.34 -4.76 5.66
C ASN A 68 -6.59 -6.17 5.11
N ILE A 69 -5.56 -6.94 4.76
CA ILE A 69 -5.71 -8.37 4.39
C ILE A 69 -6.28 -9.18 5.57
N THR A 70 -5.82 -8.92 6.80
CA THR A 70 -6.33 -9.60 7.99
C THR A 70 -7.81 -9.27 8.25
N ILE A 71 -8.20 -8.01 8.08
CA ILE A 71 -9.58 -7.54 8.22
C ILE A 71 -10.46 -8.17 7.12
N THR A 72 -9.98 -8.19 5.88
CA THR A 72 -10.69 -8.74 4.71
C THR A 72 -10.85 -10.25 4.83
N THR A 73 -9.84 -10.96 5.31
CA THR A 73 -9.94 -12.40 5.64
C THR A 73 -11.08 -12.67 6.63
N LYS A 74 -11.23 -11.84 7.66
CA LYS A 74 -12.34 -11.96 8.62
C LYS A 74 -13.69 -11.66 7.95
N LEU A 75 -13.75 -10.67 7.07
CA LEU A 75 -14.95 -10.37 6.28
C LEU A 75 -15.37 -11.57 5.43
N ILE A 76 -14.45 -12.13 4.63
CA ILE A 76 -14.72 -13.28 3.76
C ILE A 76 -15.26 -14.47 4.56
N LYS A 77 -14.62 -14.82 5.69
CA LYS A 77 -15.12 -15.88 6.59
C LYS A 77 -16.55 -15.63 7.08
N ARG A 78 -16.94 -14.36 7.32
CA ARG A 78 -18.33 -14.01 7.64
C ARG A 78 -19.26 -14.14 6.44
N LEU A 79 -18.82 -13.75 5.24
CA LEU A 79 -19.60 -13.85 4.01
C LEU A 79 -19.92 -15.31 3.67
N ILE A 80 -18.94 -16.22 3.78
CA ILE A 80 -19.15 -17.68 3.63
C ILE A 80 -20.25 -18.16 4.59
N ARG A 81 -20.14 -17.80 5.88
CA ARG A 81 -21.09 -18.24 6.91
C ARG A 81 -22.50 -17.65 6.74
N ARG A 82 -22.62 -16.44 6.18
CA ARG A 82 -23.91 -15.77 5.95
C ARG A 82 -24.67 -16.29 4.74
N ASN A 83 -24.02 -17.06 3.87
CA ASN A 83 -24.60 -17.58 2.64
C ASN A 83 -24.69 -19.12 2.64
N PRO A 84 -25.28 -19.77 3.67
CA PRO A 84 -25.19 -21.22 3.83
C PRO A 84 -25.79 -22.02 2.67
N THR A 85 -26.79 -21.47 1.98
CA THR A 85 -27.53 -22.12 0.89
C THR A 85 -27.20 -21.58 -0.51
N ASN A 86 -26.47 -20.47 -0.61
CA ASN A 86 -26.05 -19.91 -1.90
C ASN A 86 -24.67 -20.50 -2.26
N LEU A 87 -24.68 -21.54 -3.10
CA LEU A 87 -23.46 -22.26 -3.48
C LEU A 87 -22.50 -21.37 -4.26
N GLU A 88 -22.99 -20.62 -5.24
CA GLU A 88 -22.18 -19.71 -6.07
C GLU A 88 -21.45 -18.67 -5.20
N ALA A 89 -22.17 -18.03 -4.28
CA ALA A 89 -21.57 -17.09 -3.34
C ALA A 89 -20.50 -17.75 -2.47
N ARG A 90 -20.76 -18.97 -1.98
CA ARG A 90 -19.82 -19.70 -1.13
C ARG A 90 -18.56 -20.11 -1.88
N ASP A 91 -18.69 -20.53 -3.14
CA ASP A 91 -17.55 -20.92 -3.97
C ASP A 91 -16.67 -19.70 -4.25
N HIS A 92 -17.27 -18.59 -4.69
CA HIS A 92 -16.56 -17.32 -4.87
C HIS A 92 -15.81 -16.88 -3.59
N TYR A 93 -16.51 -16.82 -2.45
CA TYR A 93 -15.86 -16.41 -1.19
C TYR A 93 -14.80 -17.40 -0.71
N THR A 94 -14.90 -18.68 -1.05
CA THR A 94 -13.89 -19.68 -0.71
C THR A 94 -12.62 -19.49 -1.56
N ILE A 95 -12.77 -19.21 -2.85
CA ILE A 95 -11.65 -18.82 -3.73
C ILE A 95 -10.99 -17.56 -3.19
N CYS A 96 -11.78 -16.52 -2.92
CA CYS A 96 -11.28 -15.29 -2.30
C CYS A 96 -10.57 -15.52 -0.98
N LEU A 97 -11.07 -16.42 -0.13
CA LEU A 97 -10.39 -16.75 1.12
C LEU A 97 -9.00 -17.33 0.85
N ASN A 98 -8.87 -18.23 -0.13
CA ASN A 98 -7.57 -18.81 -0.49
C ASN A 98 -6.62 -17.75 -1.07
N GLN A 99 -7.10 -16.96 -2.02
CA GLN A 99 -6.30 -15.93 -2.68
C GLN A 99 -5.86 -14.83 -1.70
N ILE A 100 -6.75 -14.33 -0.84
CA ILE A 100 -6.41 -13.25 0.11
C ILE A 100 -5.66 -13.78 1.34
N HIS A 101 -6.17 -14.83 2.00
CA HIS A 101 -5.58 -15.27 3.27
C HIS A 101 -4.24 -15.98 3.10
N LYS A 102 -4.08 -16.77 2.03
CA LYS A 102 -2.82 -17.50 1.78
C LYS A 102 -1.97 -16.80 0.74
N GLY A 103 -2.53 -16.49 -0.42
CA GLY A 103 -1.80 -15.89 -1.54
C GLY A 103 -1.25 -14.50 -1.21
N ALA A 104 -2.14 -13.53 -1.03
CA ALA A 104 -1.78 -12.15 -0.75
C ALA A 104 -0.99 -11.99 0.55
N MET A 105 -1.35 -12.71 1.63
CA MET A 105 -0.57 -12.68 2.87
C MET A 105 0.84 -13.25 2.69
N GLY A 106 1.00 -14.37 1.97
CA GLY A 106 2.33 -14.90 1.66
C GLY A 106 3.17 -13.91 0.85
N LYS A 107 2.56 -13.17 -0.08
CA LYS A 107 3.25 -12.08 -0.79
C LYS A 107 3.62 -10.92 0.13
N VAL A 108 2.78 -10.55 1.10
CA VAL A 108 3.14 -9.56 2.14
C VAL A 108 4.37 -9.99 2.94
N GLU A 109 4.47 -11.27 3.28
CA GLU A 109 5.64 -11.82 3.97
C GLU A 109 6.90 -11.72 3.10
N SER A 110 6.82 -12.12 1.84
CA SER A 110 7.94 -11.96 0.89
C SER A 110 8.30 -10.49 0.65
N THR A 111 7.32 -9.59 0.50
CA THR A 111 7.55 -8.14 0.35
C THR A 111 8.28 -7.59 1.57
N GLN A 112 7.94 -8.06 2.78
CA GLN A 112 8.60 -7.66 4.01
C GLN A 112 10.08 -8.07 4.05
N GLU A 113 10.40 -9.27 3.59
CA GLU A 113 11.77 -9.78 3.53
C GLU A 113 12.62 -9.00 2.53
N ILE A 114 12.07 -8.76 1.33
CA ILE A 114 12.75 -8.00 0.27
C ILE A 114 12.94 -6.53 0.64
N LEU A 115 11.95 -5.91 1.31
CA LEU A 115 12.11 -4.54 1.82
C LEU A 115 13.25 -4.45 2.82
N LYS A 116 13.43 -5.46 3.69
CA LYS A 116 14.52 -5.51 4.68
C LYS A 116 15.88 -5.77 4.06
N SER A 117 15.95 -6.48 2.93
CA SER A 117 17.22 -6.71 2.23
C SER A 117 17.67 -5.50 1.40
N GLY A 118 16.77 -4.54 1.14
CA GLY A 118 17.05 -3.37 0.31
C GLY A 118 17.06 -3.67 -1.19
N ASP A 119 16.54 -4.84 -1.62
CA ASP A 119 16.42 -5.20 -3.04
C ASP A 119 15.16 -4.57 -3.64
N TYR A 120 15.27 -3.29 -3.98
CA TYR A 120 14.12 -2.51 -4.46
C TYR A 120 13.67 -2.88 -5.87
N GLN A 121 14.52 -3.54 -6.67
CA GLN A 121 14.15 -4.07 -7.97
C GLN A 121 13.12 -5.20 -7.80
N ASP A 122 13.44 -6.16 -6.94
CA ASP A 122 12.55 -7.29 -6.65
C ASP A 122 11.37 -6.87 -5.79
N LEU A 123 11.49 -5.78 -5.00
CA LEU A 123 10.40 -5.26 -4.17
C LEU A 123 9.16 -4.91 -5.00
N ASN A 124 9.34 -4.26 -6.15
CA ASN A 124 8.24 -3.95 -7.07
C ASN A 124 7.50 -5.23 -7.49
N VAL A 125 8.25 -6.23 -7.98
CA VAL A 125 7.71 -7.47 -8.52
C VAL A 125 6.94 -8.23 -7.45
N VAL A 126 7.53 -8.40 -6.26
CA VAL A 126 6.91 -9.16 -5.17
C VAL A 126 5.68 -8.44 -4.60
N ALA A 127 5.75 -7.12 -4.40
CA ALA A 127 4.61 -6.32 -3.95
C ALA A 127 3.44 -6.37 -4.96
N SER A 128 3.73 -6.26 -6.26
CA SER A 128 2.71 -6.38 -7.31
C SER A 128 2.00 -7.73 -7.30
N GLY A 129 2.67 -8.79 -6.84
CA GLY A 129 2.05 -10.11 -6.65
C GLY A 129 0.92 -10.14 -5.62
N ILE A 130 0.89 -9.20 -4.65
CA ILE A 130 -0.24 -9.04 -3.72
C ILE A 130 -1.50 -8.69 -4.51
N ARG A 131 -1.39 -7.74 -5.46
CA ARG A 131 -2.50 -7.31 -6.31
C ARG A 131 -2.98 -8.44 -7.22
N THR A 132 -2.09 -9.25 -7.78
CA THR A 132 -2.51 -10.43 -8.57
C THR A 132 -3.47 -11.33 -7.79
N HIS A 133 -3.21 -11.59 -6.50
CA HIS A 133 -4.13 -12.39 -5.68
C HIS A 133 -5.45 -11.66 -5.38
N ILE A 134 -5.44 -10.33 -5.29
CA ILE A 134 -6.67 -9.55 -5.15
C ILE A 134 -7.51 -9.66 -6.42
N ASP A 135 -6.89 -9.45 -7.58
CA ASP A 135 -7.56 -9.52 -8.89
C ASP A 135 -8.14 -10.93 -9.11
N LEU A 136 -7.39 -12.00 -8.78
CA LEU A 136 -7.91 -13.38 -8.85
C LEU A 136 -9.11 -13.65 -7.94
N CYS A 137 -9.24 -12.92 -6.83
CA CYS A 137 -10.43 -13.01 -5.97
C CYS A 137 -11.61 -12.27 -6.60
N ILE A 138 -11.40 -11.05 -7.09
CA ILE A 138 -12.49 -10.16 -7.55
C ILE A 138 -12.96 -10.52 -8.97
N ASP A 139 -12.02 -10.75 -9.88
CA ASP A 139 -12.29 -10.91 -11.32
C ASP A 139 -12.39 -12.38 -11.75
N GLY A 140 -11.89 -13.31 -10.92
CA GLY A 140 -11.84 -14.74 -11.23
C GLY A 140 -10.45 -15.22 -11.69
N GLU A 141 -10.30 -16.51 -11.93
CA GLU A 141 -8.99 -17.13 -12.23
C GLU A 141 -8.70 -17.21 -13.73
N SER A 142 -9.71 -16.98 -14.57
CA SER A 142 -9.62 -17.05 -16.02
C SER A 142 -10.33 -15.87 -16.71
N PRO A 143 -9.82 -15.37 -17.85
CA PRO A 143 -10.48 -14.30 -18.61
C PRO A 143 -11.88 -14.63 -19.14
N ILE A 144 -12.26 -15.91 -19.16
CA ILE A 144 -13.61 -16.37 -19.55
C ILE A 144 -14.56 -16.48 -18.36
N ASP A 145 -14.05 -16.38 -17.13
CA ASP A 145 -14.88 -16.40 -15.94
C ASP A 145 -15.73 -15.13 -15.95
N THR A 146 -17.01 -15.28 -15.62
CA THR A 146 -17.84 -14.11 -15.35
C THR A 146 -17.60 -13.70 -13.91
N PRO A 147 -17.11 -12.47 -13.63
CA PRO A 147 -16.89 -12.02 -12.28
C PRO A 147 -18.18 -12.16 -11.47
N TYR A 148 -18.06 -12.70 -10.26
CA TYR A 148 -19.20 -12.80 -9.36
C TYR A 148 -19.69 -11.39 -9.01
N ASN A 149 -20.99 -11.14 -9.15
CA ASN A 149 -21.57 -9.84 -8.82
C ASN A 149 -21.65 -9.64 -7.30
N ASP A 150 -20.52 -9.29 -6.69
CA ASP A 150 -20.41 -9.09 -5.25
C ASP A 150 -20.88 -7.70 -4.82
N THR A 151 -22.04 -7.66 -4.16
CA THR A 151 -22.60 -6.43 -3.59
C THR A 151 -22.19 -6.19 -2.13
N SER A 152 -21.24 -6.97 -1.60
CA SER A 152 -20.72 -6.85 -0.23
C SER A 152 -19.64 -5.77 -0.13
N LEU A 153 -18.98 -5.69 1.02
CA LEU A 153 -17.83 -4.78 1.22
C LEU A 153 -16.51 -5.35 0.68
N LEU A 154 -16.48 -6.60 0.22
CA LEU A 154 -15.25 -7.24 -0.24
C LEU A 154 -14.58 -6.50 -1.41
N PRO A 155 -15.29 -6.06 -2.47
CA PRO A 155 -14.65 -5.30 -3.55
C PRO A 155 -14.02 -3.98 -3.08
N ALA A 156 -14.68 -3.27 -2.16
CA ALA A 156 -14.15 -2.03 -1.60
C ALA A 156 -12.88 -2.30 -0.77
N TYR A 157 -12.91 -3.33 0.08
CA TYR A 157 -11.75 -3.70 0.90
C TYR A 157 -10.57 -4.20 0.06
N ALA A 158 -10.86 -4.97 -1.00
CA ALA A 158 -9.88 -5.38 -1.99
C ALA A 158 -9.20 -4.17 -2.67
N ASN A 159 -10.01 -3.19 -3.09
CA ASN A 159 -9.50 -1.96 -3.69
C ASN A 159 -8.61 -1.15 -2.73
N ASP A 160 -8.97 -1.04 -1.45
CA ASP A 160 -8.14 -0.36 -0.45
C ASP A 160 -6.77 -1.04 -0.26
N ILE A 161 -6.73 -2.38 -0.32
CA ILE A 161 -5.46 -3.13 -0.27
C ILE A 161 -4.65 -2.84 -1.55
N SER A 162 -5.26 -2.90 -2.73
CA SER A 162 -4.59 -2.63 -4.01
C SER A 162 -4.00 -1.21 -4.07
N GLN A 163 -4.71 -0.21 -3.56
CA GLN A 163 -4.20 1.17 -3.49
C GLN A 163 -3.02 1.30 -2.51
N ALA A 164 -3.07 0.63 -1.36
CA ALA A 164 -1.93 0.60 -0.43
C ALA A 164 -0.70 -0.08 -1.06
N VAL A 165 -0.89 -1.16 -1.83
CA VAL A 165 0.18 -1.85 -2.57
C VAL A 165 0.75 -0.97 -3.67
N GLU A 166 -0.07 -0.18 -4.38
CA GLU A 166 0.40 0.74 -5.42
C GLU A 166 1.42 1.75 -4.85
N ILE A 167 1.19 2.25 -3.63
CA ILE A 167 2.14 3.13 -2.94
C ILE A 167 3.50 2.44 -2.75
N ILE A 168 3.51 1.18 -2.31
CA ILE A 168 4.75 0.40 -2.13
C ILE A 168 5.50 0.25 -3.46
N VAL A 169 4.77 -0.07 -4.53
CA VAL A 169 5.33 -0.23 -5.88
C VAL A 169 5.90 1.10 -6.43
N ILE A 170 5.24 2.22 -6.17
CA ILE A 170 5.76 3.53 -6.57
C ILE A 170 7.04 3.86 -5.80
N ILE A 171 7.04 3.63 -4.49
CA ILE A 171 8.21 3.87 -3.64
C ILE A 171 9.39 3.00 -4.08
N SER A 172 9.17 1.71 -4.35
CA SER A 172 10.24 0.82 -4.83
C SER A 172 10.85 1.30 -6.14
N ASN A 173 10.03 1.80 -7.07
CA ASN A 173 10.49 2.40 -8.32
C ASN A 173 11.26 3.72 -8.13
N ILE A 174 11.02 4.46 -7.04
CA ILE A 174 11.79 5.64 -6.69
C ILE A 174 13.13 5.21 -6.08
N LEU A 175 13.12 4.25 -5.17
CA LEU A 175 14.31 3.74 -4.47
C LEU A 175 15.30 2.98 -5.36
N TYR A 176 14.81 2.32 -6.41
CA TYR A 176 15.64 1.60 -7.38
C TYR A 176 16.47 2.52 -8.30
N LYS A 177 16.01 3.76 -8.52
CA LYS A 177 16.61 4.71 -9.46
C LYS A 177 17.70 5.55 -8.83
#